data_AF-A0A7V0MYE8-F1
#
_entry.id   AF-A0A7V0MYE8-F1
#
_cell.length_a   1.000
_cell.length_b   1.000
_cell.length_c   1.000
_cell.angle_alpha   90.00
_cell.angle_beta   90.00
_cell.angle_gamma   90.00
#
_symmetry.space_group_name_H-M   'P 1'
#
loop_
_entity.id
_entity.type
_entity.pdbx_description
1 polymer ?
#
loop_
_entity_poly.entity_id
_entity_poly.type
_entity_poly.pdbx_seq_one_letter_code
_entity_poly.pdbx_strand_id
1 'polypeptide(L)' 'MKPIVLSRGDFELIRNLINKKTGIFFDERKKYFLASRLSTRMENLGLSSVRDYWY' A
#
# COMPACT_ATOMS: atom_id res chain seq x y z
N MET A 1 2.87 2.97 15.56
CA MET A 1 2.79 3.71 14.29
C MET A 1 1.34 3.76 13.82
N LYS A 2 0.85 4.91 13.33
CA LYS A 2 -0.51 5.01 12.77
C LYS A 2 -0.47 4.59 11.29
N PRO A 3 -1.25 3.58 10.86
CA PRO A 3 -1.28 3.19 9.45
C PRO A 3 -1.73 4.35 8.57
N ILE A 4 -1.08 4.50 7.42
CA ILE A 4 -1.52 5.42 6.37
C ILE A 4 -2.92 5.03 5.91
N VAL A 5 -3.75 6.03 5.63
CA VAL A 5 -5.07 5.79 5.07
C VAL A 5 -4.93 5.70 3.56
N LEU A 6 -5.13 4.51 3.01
CA LEU A 6 -5.20 4.33 1.56
C LEU A 6 -6.58 4.75 1.07
N SER A 7 -6.64 5.59 0.03
CA SER A 7 -7.88 5.72 -0.74
C SER A 7 -8.24 4.39 -1.40
N ARG A 8 -9.46 4.26 -1.92
CA ARG A 8 -9.81 3.09 -2.72
C ARG A 8 -8.90 2.97 -3.95
N GLY A 9 -8.65 4.09 -4.63
CA GLY A 9 -7.76 4.14 -5.79
C GLY A 9 -6.34 3.68 -5.46
N ASP A 10 -5.75 4.20 -4.39
CA ASP A 10 -4.39 3.82 -3.97
C ASP A 10 -4.28 2.33 -3.64
N PHE A 11 -5.28 1.80 -2.94
CA PHE A 11 -5.33 0.37 -2.62
C PHE A 11 -5.40 -0.49 -3.88
N GLU A 12 -6.25 -0.11 -4.84
CA GLU A 12 -6.37 -0.80 -6.13
C GLU A 12 -5.06 -0.72 -6.93
N LEU A 13 -4.38 0.43 -6.90
CA LEU A 13 -3.10 0.63 -7.56
C LEU A 13 -2.01 -0.30 -7.00
N ILE A 14 -1.82 -0.30 -5.68
CA ILE A 14 -0.82 -1.12 -4.99
C ILE A 14 -1.16 -2.61 -5.14
N ARG A 15 -2.43 -3.03 -4.95
CA ARG A 15 -2.80 -4.45 -5.08
C ARG A 15 -2.57 -4.97 -6.50
N ASN A 16 -2.87 -4.14 -7.51
CA ASN A 16 -2.68 -4.52 -8.92
C ASN A 16 -1.19 -4.66 -9.24
N LEU A 17 -0.34 -3.77 -8.69
CA LEU A 17 1.12 -3.91 -8.81
C LEU A 17 1.61 -5.23 -8.21
N ILE A 18 1.16 -5.55 -6.99
CA ILE A 18 1.55 -6.81 -6.32
C ILE A 18 1.08 -8.01 -7.14
N ASN A 19 -0.18 -8.03 -7.55
CA ASN A 19 -0.73 -9.11 -8.36
C ASN A 19 0.04 -9.28 -9.68
N LYS A 20 0.35 -8.18 -10.38
CA LYS A 20 1.14 -8.23 -11.63
C LYS A 20 2.55 -8.76 -11.42
N LYS A 21 3.17 -8.50 -10.27
CA LYS A 21 4.56 -8.90 -9.97
C LYS A 21 4.68 -10.30 -9.37
N THR A 22 3.68 -10.76 -8.61
CA THR A 22 3.79 -11.97 -7.79
C THR A 22 2.63 -12.96 -7.97
N GLY A 23 1.55 -12.56 -8.64
CA GLY A 23 0.31 -13.33 -8.72
C GLY A 23 -0.58 -13.24 -7.47
N ILE A 24 -0.13 -12.57 -6.40
CA ILE A 24 -0.87 -12.50 -5.13
C ILE A 24 -1.99 -11.46 -5.23
N PHE A 25 -3.23 -11.87 -4.95
CA PHE A 25 -4.39 -10.98 -4.88
C PHE A 25 -4.72 -10.58 -3.44
N PHE A 26 -4.89 -9.28 -3.21
CA PHE A 26 -5.37 -8.73 -1.94
C PHE A 26 -6.85 -8.38 -2.02
N ASP A 27 -7.66 -9.13 -1.29
CA ASP A 27 -9.06 -8.83 -1.01
C ASP A 27 -9.20 -7.50 -0.24
N GLU A 28 -10.29 -6.78 -0.47
CA GLU A 28 -10.55 -5.47 0.14
C GLU A 28 -10.57 -5.52 1.67
N ARG A 29 -10.96 -6.64 2.27
CA ARG A 29 -10.88 -6.87 3.72
C ARG A 29 -9.45 -6.81 4.26
N LYS A 30 -8.44 -7.03 3.41
CA LYS A 30 -7.02 -6.92 3.75
C LYS A 30 -6.45 -5.52 3.51
N LYS A 31 -7.28 -4.51 3.19
CA LYS A 31 -6.83 -3.12 2.99
C LYS A 31 -6.04 -2.58 4.18
N TYR A 32 -6.53 -2.79 5.40
CA TYR A 32 -5.83 -2.35 6.62
C TYR A 32 -4.46 -3.05 6.79
N PHE A 33 -4.40 -4.35 6.49
CA PHE A 33 -3.16 -5.12 6.55
C PHE A 33 -2.12 -4.58 5.55
N LEU A 34 -2.55 -4.34 4.31
CA LEU A 34 -1.66 -3.79 3.28
C LEU A 34 -1.21 -2.37 3.64
N ALA A 35 -2.12 -1.54 4.13
CA ALA A 35 -1.82 -0.19 4.59
C ALA A 35 -0.79 -0.18 5.71
N SER A 36 -0.91 -1.06 6.71
CA SER A 36 0.06 -1.17 7.81
C SER A 36 1.45 -1.55 7.31
N ARG A 37 1.56 -2.54 6.42
CA ARG A 37 2.86 -2.95 5.84
C ARG A 37 3.49 -1.85 4.98
N LEU A 38 2.66 -1.17 4.20
CA LEU A 38 3.10 -0.08 3.35
C LEU A 38 3.58 1.13 4.18
N SER A 39 2.90 1.42 5.29
CA SER A 39 3.28 2.49 6.23
C SER A 39 4.70 2.26 6.74
N THR A 40 4.99 1.07 7.28
CA THR A 40 6.33 0.74 7.79
C THR A 40 7.40 0.88 6.71
N ARG A 41 7.11 0.48 5.47
CA ARG A 41 8.06 0.65 4.36
C ARG A 41 8.29 2.11 4.01
N MET A 42 7.23 2.92 3.96
CA MET A 42 7.33 4.35 3.66
C MET A 42 8.12 5.12 4.72
N GLU A 43 7.91 4.83 6.00
CA GLU A 43 8.66 5.42 7.11
C GLU A 43 10.15 5.13 7.00
N ASN A 44 10.53 3.89 6.68
CA ASN A 44 11.93 3.51 6.46
C ASN A 44 12.58 4.22 5.26
N LEU A 45 11.77 4.71 4.32
CA LEU A 45 12.21 5.47 3.15
C LEU A 45 12.10 6.99 3.35
N GLY A 46 11.60 7.45 4.52
CA GLY A 46 11.35 8.87 4.78
C GLY A 46 10.18 9.46 3.97
N LEU A 47 9.29 8.61 3.46
CA LEU A 47 8.16 9.03 2.60
C LEU A 47 6.90 9.27 3.43
N SER A 48 6.18 10.35 3.11
CA SER A 48 4.98 10.76 3.84
C SER A 48 3.68 10.59 3.04
N SER A 49 3.77 10.38 1.72
CA SER A 49 2.61 10.19 0.84
C SER A 49 2.72 8.92 0.00
N VAL A 50 1.59 8.25 -0.20
CA VAL A 50 1.50 7.09 -1.12
C VAL A 50 1.87 7.50 -2.54
N ARG A 51 1.62 8.76 -2.90
CA ARG A 51 2.02 9.32 -4.18
C ARG A 51 3.55 9.36 -4.31
N ASP A 52 4.25 9.82 -3.28
CA ASP A 52 5.73 9.84 -3.24
C ASP A 52 6.31 8.42 -3.26
N TYR A 53 5.57 7.45 -2.74
CA TYR A 53 5.95 6.04 -2.80
C TYR A 53 5.75 5.40 -4.18
N TRP A 54 4.83 5.96 -4.97
CA TRP A 54 4.49 5.41 -6.29
C TRP A 54 5.42 5.91 -7.40
N TYR A 55 5.86 7.17 -7.33
CA TYR A 55 6.80 7.79 -8.27
C TYR A 55 8.25 7.46 -7.92
#